data_AF-A2BJN2-F1
#
_entry.id   AF-A2BJN2-F1
#
_cell.length_a   1.000
_cell.length_b   1.000
_cell.length_c   1.000
_cell.angle_alpha   90.00
_cell.angle_beta   90.00
_cell.angle_gamma   90.00
#
_symmetry.space_group_name_H-M   'P 1'
#
loop_
_entity.id
_entity.type
_entity.pdbx_description
1 polymer ?
#
loop_
_entity_poly.entity_id
_entity_poly.type
_entity_poly.pdbx_seq_one_letter_code
_entity_poly.pdbx_strand_id
1 'polypeptide(L)'
;MSGEAYECEKPPCLHVVVDYRRKRFAVFLETADGDLIHIPAERIEDAYNKIVALRSRRFREAVGSEVDEIAEDILGAVPVEEE
;
A
#
# COMPACT_ATOMS: atom_id res chain seq x y z
N MET A 1 20.69 18.99 -11.15
CA MET A 1 19.44 18.90 -10.39
C MET A 1 19.72 17.98 -9.23
N SER A 2 19.93 18.57 -8.05
CA SER A 2 20.09 17.87 -6.78
C SER A 2 18.87 16.99 -6.58
N GLY A 3 19.05 15.67 -6.66
CA GLY A 3 18.02 14.71 -6.31
C GLY A 3 17.84 14.78 -4.80
N GLU A 4 16.78 15.45 -4.36
CA GLU A 4 16.30 15.30 -2.99
C GLU A 4 15.98 13.81 -2.82
N ALA A 5 16.75 13.15 -1.96
CA ALA A 5 16.45 11.79 -1.55
C ALA A 5 15.08 11.83 -0.87
N TYR A 6 14.09 11.17 -1.47
CA TYR A 6 12.76 11.05 -0.91
C TYR A 6 12.84 10.12 0.30
N GLU A 7 12.47 10.62 1.49
CA GLU A 7 12.32 9.82 2.70
C GLU A 7 10.84 9.53 2.95
N CYS A 8 10.49 8.26 3.08
CA CYS A 8 9.15 7.81 3.43
C CYS A 8 8.82 8.21 4.89
N GLU A 9 7.87 9.13 5.10
CA GLU A 9 7.53 9.61 6.46
C GLU A 9 6.75 8.59 7.29
N LYS A 10 6.05 7.64 6.66
CA LYS A 10 5.21 6.61 7.31
C LYS A 10 5.20 5.32 6.50
N PRO A 11 6.17 4.41 6.71
CA PRO A 11 6.15 3.11 6.06
C PRO A 11 4.94 2.26 6.51
N PRO A 12 4.42 1.39 5.62
CA PRO A 12 4.90 1.13 4.26
C PRO A 12 4.44 2.17 3.23
N CYS A 13 5.34 2.58 2.33
CA CYS A 13 5.05 3.58 1.28
C CYS A 13 4.81 2.95 -0.09
N LEU A 14 3.89 3.50 -0.88
CA LEU A 14 3.68 3.12 -2.29
C LEU A 14 4.36 4.15 -3.21
N HIS A 15 5.33 3.69 -4.01
CA HIS A 15 6.12 4.53 -4.91
C HIS A 15 5.79 4.25 -6.36
N VAL A 16 5.33 5.27 -7.07
CA VAL A 16 5.17 5.21 -8.54
C VAL A 16 6.39 5.85 -9.19
N VAL A 17 7.26 5.02 -9.77
CA VAL A 17 8.50 5.45 -10.40
C VAL A 17 8.30 5.55 -11.91
N VAL A 18 8.58 6.74 -12.47
CA VAL A 18 8.35 7.04 -13.90
C VAL A 18 9.67 7.23 -14.64
N ASP A 19 9.87 6.45 -15.70
CA ASP A 19 10.96 6.62 -16.68
C ASP A 19 10.39 7.33 -17.92
N TYR A 20 10.40 8.67 -17.88
CA TYR A 20 9.86 9.50 -18.95
C TYR A 20 10.57 9.29 -20.29
N ARG A 21 11.88 9.01 -20.28
CA ARG A 21 12.66 8.80 -21.50
C ARG A 21 12.19 7.56 -22.25
N ARG A 22 11.85 6.50 -21.52
CA ARG A 22 11.37 5.23 -22.08
C ARG A 22 9.85 5.07 -22.04
N LYS A 23 9.12 6.09 -21.57
CA LYS A 23 7.64 6.12 -21.43
C LYS A 23 7.09 4.90 -20.70
N ARG A 24 7.68 4.55 -19.57
CA ARG A 24 7.27 3.42 -18.73
C ARG A 24 7.26 3.81 -17.26
N PHE A 25 6.50 3.09 -16.46
CA PHE A 25 6.46 3.26 -15.01
C PHE A 25 6.43 1.90 -14.32
N ALA A 26 6.73 1.89 -13.03
CA ALA A 26 6.60 0.73 -12.15
C ALA A 26 6.14 1.20 -10.76
N VAL A 27 5.48 0.32 -10.02
CA VAL A 27 5.03 0.61 -8.65
C VAL A 27 5.74 -0.30 -7.66
N PHE A 28 6.16 0.27 -6.55
CA PHE A 28 6.86 -0.45 -5.48
C PHE A 28 6.20 -0.17 -4.13
N LEU A 29 6.15 -1.18 -3.27
CA LEU A 29 5.88 -1.05 -1.85
C LEU A 29 7.23 -1.05 -1.12
N GLU A 30 7.51 0.01 -0.38
CA GLU A 30 8.66 0.09 0.53
C GLU A 30 8.20 -0.37 1.92
N THR A 31 8.83 -1.40 2.46
CA THR A 31 8.56 -1.90 3.83
C THR A 31 9.21 -1.01 4.89
N ALA A 32 8.90 -1.24 6.17
CA ALA A 32 9.56 -0.55 7.27
C ALA A 32 11.08 -0.82 7.32
N ASP A 33 11.52 -1.99 6.83
CA ASP A 33 12.94 -2.38 6.73
C ASP A 33 13.65 -1.79 5.49
N GLY A 34 12.94 -1.03 4.66
CA GLY A 34 13.47 -0.42 3.43
C GLY A 34 13.49 -1.36 2.21
N ASP A 35 12.87 -2.53 2.30
CA ASP A 35 12.77 -3.44 1.15
C ASP A 35 11.78 -2.91 0.11
N LEU A 36 12.17 -2.90 -1.16
CA LEU A 36 11.32 -2.51 -2.28
C LEU A 36 10.70 -3.73 -2.96
N ILE A 37 9.41 -3.91 -2.76
CA ILE A 37 8.62 -4.98 -3.38
C ILE A 37 7.90 -4.42 -4.61
N HIS A 38 8.21 -4.93 -5.81
CA HIS A 38 7.48 -4.56 -7.02
C HIS A 38 6.02 -5.06 -6.97
N ILE A 39 5.08 -4.15 -7.20
CA ILE A 39 3.65 -4.45 -7.31
C ILE A 39 3.19 -4.16 -8.75
N PRO A 40 2.66 -5.17 -9.49
CA PRO A 40 2.01 -4.94 -10.77
C PRO A 40 0.86 -3.95 -10.65
N ALA A 41 0.81 -2.94 -11.54
CA ALA A 41 -0.20 -1.88 -11.50
C ALA A 41 -1.64 -2.43 -11.53
N GLU A 42 -1.89 -3.52 -12.26
CA GLU A 42 -3.19 -4.20 -12.32
C GLU A 42 -3.71 -4.59 -10.93
N ARG A 43 -2.85 -5.00 -10.00
CA ARG A 43 -3.27 -5.38 -8.64
C ARG A 43 -3.73 -4.17 -7.83
N ILE A 44 -3.13 -3.01 -8.08
CA ILE A 44 -3.51 -1.75 -7.44
C ILE A 44 -4.84 -1.27 -8.01
N GLU A 45 -5.02 -1.35 -9.33
CA GLU A 45 -6.28 -1.02 -10.00
C GLU A 45 -7.43 -1.91 -9.49
N ASP A 46 -7.21 -3.22 -9.37
CA ASP A 46 -8.18 -4.16 -8.83
C ASP A 46 -8.56 -3.84 -7.37
N ALA A 47 -7.56 -3.55 -6.53
CA ALA A 47 -7.80 -3.16 -5.14
C ALA A 47 -8.58 -1.83 -5.06
N TYR A 48 -8.20 -0.83 -5.86
CA TYR A 48 -8.88 0.46 -5.91
C TYR A 48 -10.35 0.31 -6.34
N ASN A 49 -10.61 -0.47 -7.39
CA ASN A 49 -11.97 -0.73 -7.86
C ASN A 49 -12.85 -1.38 -6.79
N LYS A 50 -12.29 -2.30 -5.99
CA LYS A 50 -12.99 -2.91 -4.84
C LYS A 50 -13.31 -1.87 -3.77
N ILE A 51 -12.36 -0.99 -3.43
CA ILE A 51 -12.57 0.09 -2.44
C ILE A 51 -13.70 1.02 -2.92
N VAL A 52 -13.70 1.42 -4.19
CA VAL A 52 -14.76 2.26 -4.77
C VAL A 52 -16.13 1.58 -4.68
N ALA A 53 -16.21 0.29 -5.00
CA ALA A 53 -17.45 -0.49 -4.90
C ALA A 53 -17.96 -0.64 -3.47
N LEU A 54 -17.07 -0.73 -2.48
CA LEU A 54 -17.43 -0.75 -1.06
C LEU A 54 -17.92 0.63 -0.58
N ARG A 55 -17.22 1.69 -0.96
CA ARG A 55 -17.61 3.08 -0.62
C ARG A 55 -18.97 3.46 -1.19
N SER A 56 -19.30 3.03 -2.42
CA SER A 56 -20.62 3.27 -3.00
C SER A 56 -21.76 2.58 -2.22
N ARG A 57 -21.44 1.52 -1.48
CA ARG A 57 -22.34 0.80 -0.58
C ARG A 57 -22.28 1.29 0.87
N ARG A 58 -21.66 2.46 1.10
CA ARG A 58 -21.50 3.13 2.42
C ARG A 58 -20.66 2.36 3.44
N PHE A 59 -19.79 1.47 2.99
CA PHE A 59 -18.76 0.93 3.86
C PHE A 59 -17.73 2.02 4.17
N ARG A 60 -17.25 2.03 5.42
CA ARG A 60 -16.11 2.86 5.84
C ARG A 60 -14.86 2.00 5.96
N GLU A 61 -13.71 2.64 5.88
CA GLU A 61 -12.43 2.03 6.21
C GLU A 61 -12.35 1.80 7.73
N ALA A 62 -11.78 0.67 8.12
CA ALA A 62 -11.49 0.35 9.51
C ALA A 62 -10.34 1.23 10.02
N VAL A 63 -10.38 1.59 11.30
CA VAL A 63 -9.37 2.48 11.91
C VAL A 63 -8.99 1.98 13.30
N GLY A 64 -7.75 2.24 13.73
CA GLY A 64 -7.28 1.79 15.04
C GLY A 64 -7.34 0.27 15.17
N SER A 65 -7.85 -0.22 16.31
CA SER A 65 -7.95 -1.67 16.60
C SER A 65 -8.85 -2.43 15.63
N GLU A 66 -9.77 -1.75 14.94
CA GLU A 66 -10.66 -2.40 13.96
C GLU A 66 -9.89 -2.99 12.78
N VAL A 67 -8.69 -2.47 12.49
CA VAL A 67 -7.82 -3.00 11.44
C VAL A 67 -7.34 -4.40 11.82
N ASP A 68 -6.86 -4.56 13.06
CA ASP A 68 -6.36 -5.83 13.60
C ASP A 68 -7.51 -6.83 13.77
N GLU A 69 -8.66 -6.38 14.28
CA GLU A 69 -9.88 -7.21 14.42
C GLU A 69 -10.31 -7.81 13.06
N ILE A 70 -10.35 -7.00 11.99
CA ILE A 70 -10.72 -7.50 10.66
C ILE A 70 -9.65 -8.42 10.09
N ALA A 71 -8.36 -8.15 10.34
CA ALA A 71 -7.28 -9.02 9.88
C ALA A 71 -7.35 -10.40 10.55
N GLU A 72 -7.59 -10.44 11.86
CA GLU A 72 -7.75 -11.69 12.60
C GLU A 72 -9.01 -12.45 12.16
N ASP A 73 -10.17 -11.79 12.15
CA ASP A 73 -11.46 -12.43 11.87
C ASP A 73 -11.57 -12.95 10.43
N ILE A 74 -11.04 -12.20 9.45
CA ILE A 74 -11.24 -12.50 8.03
C ILE A 74 -10.05 -13.24 7.41
N LEU A 75 -8.82 -12.92 7.82
CA LEU A 75 -7.61 -13.54 7.27
C LEU A 75 -6.99 -14.58 8.20
N GLY A 76 -7.45 -14.68 9.45
CA GLY A 76 -6.79 -15.50 10.48
C GLY A 76 -5.39 -14.99 10.82
N ALA A 77 -5.11 -13.72 10.53
CA ALA A 77 -3.81 -13.11 10.71
C ALA A 77 -3.75 -12.42 12.06
N VAL A 78 -2.88 -12.89 12.95
CA VAL A 78 -2.63 -12.25 14.24
C VAL A 78 -1.52 -11.20 14.05
N PRO A 79 -1.68 -9.97 14.57
CA PRO A 79 -0.61 -8.97 14.52
C PRO A 79 0.65 -9.51 15.18
N VAL A 80 1.80 -9.25 14.56
CA VAL A 80 3.10 -9.60 15.14
C VAL A 80 3.42 -8.53 16.17
N GLU A 81 3.53 -8.90 17.45
CA GLU A 81 3.99 -7.97 18.49
C GLU A 81 5.45 -7.59 18.19
N GLU A 82 5.74 -6.30 18.04
CA GLU A 82 7.11 -5.78 17.99
C GLU A 82 7.67 -5.79 19.43
N GLU A 83 8.75 -6.55 19.68
CA GLU A 83 9.50 -6.52 20.95
C GLU A 83 10.30 -5.22 21.14
#